data_AF-A0A7S4VGK4-F1
#
_entry.id   AF-A0A7S4VGK4-F1
#
_cell.length_a   1.000
_cell.length_b   1.000
_cell.length_c   1.000
_cell.angle_alpha   90.00
_cell.angle_beta   90.00
_cell.angle_gamma   90.00
#
_symmetry.space_group_name_H-M   'P 1'
#
loop_
_entity.id
_entity.type
_entity.pdbx_description
1 polymer ?
#
loop_
_entity_poly.entity_id
_entity_poly.type
_entity_poly.pdbx_seq_one_letter_code
_entity_poly.pdbx_strand_id
1 'polypeptide(L)'
;MDHKVAEDLSVPTQISIHQVSPEPNVPAPEKNAQGTEPKDGGPKSKAFPSPPKKIKGKCDICGKKDGFRELYLQKCSECGVCVHASCYGLDGIATSKKLKNWKCLACAAVGTEILISHRGKKKRTMVQEKRPAECALCSVDTGIHAMHPLYDDGGKNGRHMVLPADEKRELDKRLAWVHSLCAFYINANPNTNSCVYGCGKDGYYDGMPDEDDESDNSDDGEDGSDDEAAPKDDNASVVSSTSEESLDPTRRQAIAKKKSDSAKEPDDEEKNNDESHSDSSGSDSDEDDDIDYDAIHDVHHFAIASKMDGQHTAWSQKIYDLRNDCKCHICGKYDRRSLRIPVQCSAGDDTEFAEFKDRHKDMKFRSCHRAMHVGCARWGLDDEGKPPSQQHVFCYPGSMEEGRQFSEPVFCAYCTEHAENINRKKSQPQKVDHGRPKIQPDRKRSSSFDIQRRIGNIERHSTATQKKKE
;
A
#
# COMPACT_ATOMS: atom_id res chain seq x y z
N MET A 1 -29.56 -53.11 -3.02
CA MET A 1 -29.77 -51.65 -3.07
C MET A 1 -28.64 -51.10 -3.90
N ASP A 2 -29.00 -50.48 -5.01
CA ASP A 2 -28.27 -50.49 -6.27
C ASP A 2 -27.00 -49.63 -6.30
N HIS A 3 -25.89 -50.26 -6.68
CA HIS A 3 -24.68 -49.59 -7.15
C HIS A 3 -24.89 -49.18 -8.61
N LYS A 4 -25.03 -47.88 -8.86
CA LYS A 4 -24.87 -47.32 -10.21
C LYS A 4 -23.45 -46.78 -10.37
N VAL A 5 -22.66 -47.56 -11.09
CA VAL A 5 -21.44 -47.14 -11.78
C VAL A 5 -21.87 -46.23 -12.93
N ALA A 6 -21.28 -45.04 -13.02
CA ALA A 6 -21.45 -44.16 -14.17
C ALA A 6 -20.18 -44.23 -15.02
N GLU A 7 -20.36 -44.74 -16.22
CA GLU A 7 -19.37 -44.92 -17.27
C GLU A 7 -18.93 -43.60 -17.93
N ASP A 8 -17.76 -43.70 -18.54
CA ASP A 8 -17.11 -42.78 -19.47
C ASP A 8 -18.06 -42.07 -20.45
N LEU A 9 -17.84 -40.77 -20.60
CA LEU A 9 -18.19 -40.03 -21.82
C LEU A 9 -16.99 -39.20 -22.27
N SER A 10 -16.28 -39.76 -23.24
CA SER A 10 -15.34 -39.07 -24.12
C SER A 10 -16.04 -37.94 -24.88
N VAL A 11 -15.41 -36.77 -24.94
CA VAL A 11 -15.84 -35.69 -25.85
C VAL A 11 -14.64 -35.28 -26.71
N PRO A 12 -14.79 -35.19 -28.04
CA PRO A 12 -13.73 -34.76 -28.94
C PRO A 12 -13.65 -33.24 -28.96
N THR A 13 -12.46 -32.68 -28.76
CA THR A 13 -12.24 -31.24 -28.95
C THR A 13 -11.19 -31.04 -30.02
N GLN A 14 -11.63 -30.96 -31.28
CA GLN A 14 -10.86 -30.29 -32.33
C GLN A 14 -11.13 -28.79 -32.17
N ILE A 15 -10.13 -28.03 -31.74
CA ILE A 15 -10.12 -26.58 -31.83
C ILE A 15 -9.18 -26.24 -33.00
N SER A 16 -9.76 -25.73 -34.08
CA SER A 16 -9.02 -25.08 -35.16
C SER A 16 -8.27 -23.89 -34.60
N ILE A 17 -6.95 -23.99 -34.60
CA ILE A 17 -6.02 -22.88 -34.39
C ILE A 17 -6.08 -22.03 -35.66
N HIS A 18 -6.67 -20.84 -35.58
CA HIS A 18 -6.44 -19.82 -36.59
C HIS A 18 -4.97 -19.40 -36.50
N GLN A 19 -4.20 -19.79 -37.52
CA GLN A 19 -2.84 -19.35 -37.76
C GLN A 19 -2.82 -17.82 -37.85
N VAL A 20 -2.09 -17.19 -36.92
CA VAL A 20 -1.70 -15.79 -37.02
C VAL A 20 -0.52 -15.72 -38.00
N SER A 21 -0.71 -14.96 -39.06
CA SER A 21 0.30 -14.72 -40.11
C SER A 21 1.58 -14.11 -39.51
N PRO A 22 2.76 -14.50 -40.00
CA PRO A 22 4.03 -13.90 -39.57
C PRO A 22 4.14 -12.43 -40.03
N GLU A 23 4.66 -11.59 -39.14
CA GLU A 23 4.94 -10.18 -39.37
C GLU A 23 5.94 -9.97 -40.53
N PRO A 24 5.81 -8.86 -41.30
CA PRO A 24 6.74 -8.56 -42.38
C PRO A 24 8.10 -8.11 -41.84
N ASN A 25 9.12 -8.81 -42.35
CA ASN A 25 10.54 -8.57 -42.19
C ASN A 25 10.92 -7.11 -42.54
N VAL A 26 11.34 -6.32 -41.55
CA VAL A 26 11.81 -4.94 -41.72
C VAL A 26 13.29 -4.96 -42.09
N PRO A 27 13.71 -4.42 -43.25
CA PRO A 27 15.11 -4.40 -43.65
C PRO A 27 15.93 -3.39 -42.83
N ALA A 28 17.16 -3.80 -42.49
CA ALA A 28 18.15 -3.00 -41.80
C ALA A 28 18.52 -1.71 -42.57
N PRO A 29 18.72 -0.57 -41.89
CA PRO A 29 19.10 0.67 -42.55
C PRO A 29 20.55 0.66 -43.05
N GLU A 30 20.73 1.03 -44.32
CA GLU A 30 21.99 1.24 -45.00
C GLU A 30 22.81 2.39 -44.39
N LYS A 31 24.11 2.14 -44.22
CA LYS A 31 25.10 3.12 -43.79
C LYS A 31 25.43 4.06 -44.96
N ASN A 32 24.89 5.27 -44.95
CA ASN A 32 25.36 6.35 -45.82
C ASN A 32 26.30 7.28 -45.03
N ALA A 33 27.60 7.15 -45.31
CA ALA A 33 28.65 8.03 -44.82
C ALA A 33 28.88 9.15 -45.84
N GLN A 34 28.43 10.36 -45.53
CA GLN A 34 28.91 11.59 -46.17
C GLN A 34 29.24 12.62 -45.10
N GLY A 35 30.53 12.97 -45.03
CA GLY A 35 31.08 13.96 -44.13
C GLY A 35 30.65 15.37 -44.55
N THR A 36 30.08 16.09 -43.60
CA THR A 36 29.91 17.55 -43.66
C THR A 36 30.65 18.18 -42.49
N GLU A 37 31.43 19.21 -42.81
CA GLU A 37 32.32 19.94 -41.92
C GLU A 37 31.59 20.53 -40.69
N PRO A 38 32.26 20.58 -39.51
CA PRO A 38 31.68 21.12 -38.30
C PRO A 38 31.59 22.65 -38.39
N LYS A 39 30.37 23.17 -38.52
CA LYS A 39 30.09 24.58 -38.26
C LYS A 39 30.08 24.79 -36.75
N ASP A 40 30.95 25.67 -36.27
CA ASP A 40 31.03 26.18 -34.89
C ASP A 40 29.71 26.88 -34.48
N GLY A 41 28.68 26.09 -34.20
CA GLY A 41 27.48 26.51 -33.51
C GLY A 41 27.66 26.20 -32.04
N GLY A 42 28.04 27.21 -31.24
CA GLY A 42 28.10 27.08 -29.78
C GLY A 42 26.83 26.41 -29.23
N PRO A 43 26.94 25.50 -28.24
CA PRO A 43 25.82 24.73 -27.75
C PRO A 43 24.71 25.68 -27.33
N LYS A 44 23.62 25.72 -28.11
CA LYS A 44 22.40 26.43 -27.73
C LYS A 44 21.96 25.81 -26.41
N SER A 45 22.11 26.57 -25.32
CA SER A 45 21.64 26.18 -24.00
C SER A 45 20.15 25.85 -24.14
N LYS A 46 19.81 24.56 -24.16
CA LYS A 46 18.42 24.11 -24.18
C LYS A 46 17.78 24.69 -22.93
N ALA A 47 16.81 25.59 -23.10
CA ALA A 47 16.09 26.16 -21.96
C ALA A 47 15.47 25.00 -21.17
N PHE A 48 15.76 24.93 -19.88
CA PHE A 48 15.14 23.93 -19.02
C PHE A 48 13.63 24.16 -19.01
N PRO A 49 12.81 23.11 -19.18
CA PRO A 49 11.37 23.25 -19.12
C PRO A 49 10.97 23.87 -17.78
N SER A 50 10.09 24.88 -17.82
CA SER A 50 9.59 25.52 -16.60
C SER A 50 8.92 24.48 -15.70
N PRO A 51 9.10 24.55 -14.36
CA PRO A 51 8.52 23.58 -13.45
C PRO A 51 6.98 23.57 -13.55
N PRO A 52 6.34 22.39 -13.44
CA PRO A 52 4.89 22.27 -13.59
C PRO A 52 4.13 23.07 -12.53
N LYS A 53 3.02 23.71 -12.91
CA LYS A 53 2.14 24.47 -12.01
C LYS A 53 1.69 23.60 -10.83
N LYS A 54 1.81 24.09 -9.59
CA LYS A 54 1.44 23.33 -8.38
C LYS A 54 -0.08 23.13 -8.26
N ILE A 55 -0.50 21.92 -7.91
CA ILE A 55 -1.89 21.56 -7.60
C ILE A 55 -2.17 21.90 -6.14
N LYS A 56 -3.26 22.65 -5.88
CA LYS A 56 -3.74 22.93 -4.52
C LYS A 56 -4.32 21.66 -3.90
N GLY A 57 -3.98 21.39 -2.66
CA GLY A 57 -4.49 20.25 -1.89
C GLY A 57 -3.39 19.42 -1.24
N LYS A 58 -3.74 18.20 -0.85
CA LYS A 58 -2.85 17.20 -0.26
C LYS A 58 -3.13 15.86 -0.91
N CYS A 59 -2.13 14.99 -0.95
CA CYS A 59 -2.32 13.59 -1.31
C CYS A 59 -3.29 12.92 -0.32
N ASP A 60 -4.29 12.21 -0.82
CA ASP A 60 -5.27 11.48 -0.02
C ASP A 60 -4.60 10.39 0.84
N ILE A 61 -3.52 9.79 0.34
CA ILE A 61 -2.76 8.70 0.97
C ILE A 61 -1.79 9.24 2.01
N CYS A 62 -0.76 10.00 1.61
CA CYS A 62 0.28 10.46 2.54
C CYS A 62 -0.06 11.76 3.30
N GLY A 63 -1.05 12.52 2.84
CA GLY A 63 -1.43 13.82 3.41
C GLY A 63 -0.43 14.95 3.14
N LYS A 64 0.58 14.74 2.30
CA LYS A 64 1.58 15.76 1.96
C LYS A 64 1.12 16.59 0.76
N LYS A 65 1.66 17.82 0.65
CA LYS A 65 1.34 18.75 -0.44
C LYS A 65 2.08 18.36 -1.73
N ASP A 66 1.71 19.01 -2.82
CA ASP A 66 2.40 18.90 -4.10
C ASP A 66 3.87 19.35 -4.05
N GLY A 67 4.75 18.61 -4.72
CA GLY A 67 6.19 18.80 -4.71
C GLY A 67 6.89 18.37 -3.42
N PHE A 68 6.22 17.63 -2.53
CA PHE A 68 6.87 17.08 -1.34
C PHE A 68 7.90 16.03 -1.75
N ARG A 69 9.19 16.31 -1.47
CA ARG A 69 10.32 15.47 -1.92
C ARG A 69 10.28 15.18 -3.42
N GLU A 70 10.00 16.23 -4.21
CA GLU A 70 9.93 16.15 -5.69
C GLU A 70 8.79 15.27 -6.23
N LEU A 71 7.93 14.75 -5.36
CA LEU A 71 6.74 14.01 -5.78
C LEU A 71 5.65 15.00 -6.21
N TYR A 72 5.23 14.91 -7.46
CA TYR A 72 4.10 15.68 -7.97
C TYR A 72 2.76 15.00 -7.70
N LEU A 73 1.76 15.80 -7.32
CA LEU A 73 0.37 15.35 -7.26
C LEU A 73 -0.18 15.18 -8.68
N GLN A 74 -0.90 14.08 -8.87
CA GLN A 74 -1.91 13.88 -9.90
C GLN A 74 -3.27 14.19 -9.29
N LYS A 75 -4.15 14.82 -10.07
CA LYS A 75 -5.54 15.10 -9.67
C LYS A 75 -6.47 14.47 -10.69
N CYS A 76 -7.38 13.62 -10.20
CA CYS A 76 -8.36 12.98 -11.07
C CYS A 76 -9.27 14.04 -11.70
N SER A 77 -9.41 14.00 -13.02
CA SER A 77 -10.24 14.92 -13.80
C SER A 77 -11.74 14.82 -13.47
N GLU A 78 -12.20 13.64 -13.04
CA GLU A 78 -13.63 13.41 -12.73
C GLU A 78 -13.96 13.66 -11.25
N CYS A 79 -13.36 12.90 -10.32
CA CYS A 79 -13.73 12.97 -8.90
C CYS A 79 -12.87 13.94 -8.08
N GLY A 80 -11.82 14.51 -8.67
CA GLY A 80 -10.94 15.46 -7.99
C GLY A 80 -9.99 14.87 -6.95
N VAL A 81 -9.95 13.54 -6.76
CA VAL A 81 -8.99 12.91 -5.82
C VAL A 81 -7.56 13.28 -6.20
N CYS A 82 -6.76 13.67 -5.21
CA CYS A 82 -5.37 14.06 -5.38
C CYS A 82 -4.45 13.01 -4.78
N VAL A 83 -3.46 12.53 -5.53
CA VAL A 83 -2.46 11.55 -5.06
C VAL A 83 -1.09 11.85 -5.63
N HIS A 84 -0.01 11.56 -4.91
CA HIS A 84 1.30 11.48 -5.56
C HIS A 84 1.35 10.23 -6.43
N ALA A 85 2.05 10.30 -7.57
CA ALA A 85 2.19 9.18 -8.50
C ALA A 85 2.65 7.90 -7.78
N SER A 86 3.79 7.96 -7.09
CA SER A 86 4.32 6.83 -6.33
C SER A 86 3.43 6.38 -5.15
N CYS A 87 2.72 7.31 -4.50
CA CYS A 87 1.77 6.92 -3.45
C CYS A 87 0.60 6.08 -3.98
N TYR A 88 0.30 6.17 -5.28
CA TYR A 88 -0.80 5.48 -5.93
C TYR A 88 -0.33 4.32 -6.84
N GLY A 89 0.95 3.94 -6.77
CA GLY A 89 1.51 2.84 -7.59
C GLY A 89 1.65 3.20 -9.07
N LEU A 90 1.97 4.46 -9.38
CA LEU A 90 2.20 4.98 -10.73
C LEU A 90 3.70 5.20 -10.96
N ASP A 91 4.54 4.20 -10.71
CA ASP A 91 6.01 4.31 -10.72
C ASP A 91 6.59 4.41 -12.14
N GLY A 92 5.88 3.91 -13.16
CA GLY A 92 6.22 4.04 -14.58
C GLY A 92 5.91 5.43 -15.14
N ILE A 93 5.09 6.25 -14.46
CA ILE A 93 4.98 7.66 -14.79
C ILE A 93 6.18 8.32 -14.13
N ALA A 94 7.07 8.88 -14.95
CA ALA A 94 8.14 9.74 -14.47
C ALA A 94 7.54 10.69 -13.43
N THR A 95 7.99 10.55 -12.18
CA THR A 95 7.47 11.28 -11.00
C THR A 95 7.51 12.80 -11.19
N SER A 96 8.19 13.25 -12.25
CA SER A 96 8.36 14.60 -12.73
C SER A 96 7.24 15.17 -13.61
N LYS A 97 6.34 14.36 -14.20
CA LYS A 97 5.28 14.82 -15.13
C LYS A 97 3.88 14.74 -14.52
N LYS A 98 3.07 15.77 -14.79
CA LYS A 98 1.63 15.77 -14.48
C LYS A 98 0.85 15.32 -15.69
N LEU A 99 -0.04 14.36 -15.49
CA LEU A 99 -0.87 13.81 -16.55
C LEU A 99 -2.09 14.72 -16.77
N LYS A 100 -2.27 15.18 -18.02
CA LYS A 100 -3.49 15.88 -18.43
C LYS A 100 -4.64 14.87 -18.40
N ASN A 101 -5.81 15.27 -17.91
CA ASN A 101 -7.04 14.46 -17.89
C ASN A 101 -6.96 13.10 -17.18
N TRP A 102 -5.96 12.87 -16.32
CA TRP A 102 -5.79 11.61 -15.59
C TRP A 102 -7.06 11.19 -14.83
N LYS A 103 -7.42 9.92 -14.94
CA LYS A 103 -8.52 9.30 -14.19
C LYS A 103 -7.96 8.31 -13.18
N CYS A 104 -8.45 8.35 -11.94
CA CYS A 104 -8.12 7.33 -10.96
C CYS A 104 -8.79 6.00 -11.32
N LEU A 105 -8.24 4.87 -10.87
CA LEU A 105 -8.76 3.52 -11.16
C LEU A 105 -10.25 3.36 -10.83
N ALA A 106 -10.72 3.96 -9.73
CA ALA A 106 -12.12 3.92 -9.32
C ALA A 106 -13.07 4.62 -10.31
N CYS A 107 -12.63 5.70 -10.94
CA CYS A 107 -13.40 6.41 -11.97
C CYS A 107 -13.29 5.69 -13.32
N ALA A 108 -12.09 5.26 -13.69
CA ALA A 108 -11.84 4.53 -14.94
C ALA A 108 -12.62 3.21 -15.03
N ALA A 109 -12.90 2.57 -13.89
CA ALA A 109 -13.71 1.35 -13.86
C ALA A 109 -15.21 1.58 -14.11
N VAL A 110 -15.73 2.81 -14.02
CA VAL A 110 -17.18 3.03 -14.17
C VAL A 110 -17.63 2.68 -15.60
N GLY A 111 -18.59 1.78 -15.71
CA GLY A 111 -19.11 1.26 -16.98
C GLY A 111 -18.32 0.10 -17.56
N THR A 112 -17.25 -0.37 -16.92
CA THR A 112 -16.48 -1.53 -17.40
C THR A 112 -17.08 -2.84 -16.92
N GLU A 113 -17.01 -3.87 -17.76
CA GLU A 113 -17.39 -5.25 -17.43
C GLU A 113 -16.18 -5.97 -16.81
N ILE A 114 -16.31 -6.44 -15.57
CA ILE A 114 -15.21 -7.00 -14.79
C ILE A 114 -15.44 -8.47 -14.49
N LEU A 115 -14.42 -9.28 -14.68
CA LEU A 115 -14.44 -10.70 -14.35
C LEU A 115 -14.38 -10.92 -12.83
N ILE A 116 -15.38 -11.61 -12.28
CA ILE A 116 -15.56 -11.74 -10.84
C ILE A 116 -15.26 -13.14 -10.30
N SER A 117 -14.83 -13.19 -9.04
CA SER A 117 -14.69 -14.44 -8.30
C SER A 117 -16.08 -15.03 -8.01
N HIS A 118 -16.29 -16.28 -8.41
CA HIS A 118 -17.51 -17.01 -8.10
C HIS A 118 -17.17 -18.46 -7.75
N ARG A 119 -17.82 -19.01 -6.72
CA ARG A 119 -17.72 -20.44 -6.38
C ARG A 119 -18.28 -21.26 -7.55
N GLY A 120 -17.42 -21.82 -8.39
CA GLY A 120 -17.78 -22.71 -9.50
C GLY A 120 -17.01 -22.44 -10.80
N LYS A 121 -17.07 -23.39 -11.75
CA LYS A 121 -16.28 -23.37 -13.00
C LYS A 121 -16.72 -22.33 -14.05
N LYS A 122 -17.85 -21.65 -13.86
CA LYS A 122 -18.39 -20.70 -14.86
C LYS A 122 -17.84 -19.31 -14.61
N LYS A 123 -17.12 -18.77 -15.61
CA LYS A 123 -16.73 -17.36 -15.67
C LYS A 123 -18.00 -16.50 -15.55
N ARG A 124 -17.96 -15.49 -14.68
CA ARG A 124 -19.04 -14.51 -14.50
C ARG A 124 -18.44 -13.12 -14.54
N THR A 125 -19.22 -12.19 -15.04
CA THR A 125 -18.86 -10.78 -15.12
C THR A 125 -19.84 -9.92 -14.31
N MET A 126 -19.40 -8.72 -13.93
CA MET A 126 -20.20 -7.69 -13.26
C MET A 126 -19.76 -6.33 -13.79
N VAL A 127 -20.73 -5.46 -14.11
CA VAL A 127 -20.44 -4.09 -14.53
C VAL A 127 -20.29 -3.19 -13.30
N GLN A 128 -19.25 -2.37 -13.25
CA GLN A 128 -19.10 -1.36 -12.20
C GLN A 128 -19.94 -0.12 -12.55
N GLU A 129 -21.18 -0.10 -12.11
CA GLU A 129 -22.14 0.97 -12.51
C GLU A 129 -21.82 2.35 -11.94
N LYS A 130 -21.23 2.41 -10.76
CA LYS A 130 -20.95 3.66 -10.02
C LYS A 130 -19.54 3.64 -9.47
N ARG A 131 -18.96 4.81 -9.21
CA ARG A 131 -17.68 4.90 -8.51
C ARG A 131 -17.80 4.23 -7.14
N PRO A 132 -16.87 3.32 -6.76
CA PRO A 132 -16.86 2.74 -5.41
C PRO A 132 -16.64 3.83 -4.35
N ALA A 133 -17.35 3.70 -3.23
CA ALA A 133 -17.23 4.59 -2.07
C ALA A 133 -16.91 3.83 -0.76
N GLU A 134 -17.02 2.51 -0.77
CA GLU A 134 -16.79 1.67 0.41
C GLU A 134 -15.51 0.85 0.28
N CYS A 135 -14.69 0.89 1.31
CA CYS A 135 -13.51 0.03 1.43
C CYS A 135 -13.84 -1.29 2.14
N ALA A 136 -13.50 -2.41 1.51
CA ALA A 136 -13.64 -3.76 2.08
C ALA A 136 -12.73 -4.00 3.30
N LEU A 137 -11.64 -3.24 3.45
CA LEU A 137 -10.63 -3.41 4.50
C LEU A 137 -10.85 -2.54 5.76
N CYS A 138 -11.79 -1.58 5.74
CA CYS A 138 -12.12 -0.75 6.92
C CYS A 138 -13.63 -0.47 7.03
N SER A 139 -14.04 0.35 8.00
CA SER A 139 -15.45 0.72 8.19
C SER A 139 -15.82 2.13 7.68
N VAL A 140 -14.92 2.79 6.95
CA VAL A 140 -15.17 4.13 6.40
C VAL A 140 -15.93 3.98 5.08
N ASP A 141 -17.06 4.67 5.00
CA ASP A 141 -17.95 4.75 3.83
C ASP A 141 -18.30 6.20 3.45
N THR A 142 -17.57 7.18 4.00
CA THR A 142 -17.73 8.61 3.73
C THR A 142 -16.56 9.14 2.91
N GLY A 143 -16.81 10.17 2.10
CA GLY A 143 -15.77 10.89 1.36
C GLY A 143 -15.38 10.25 0.03
N ILE A 144 -14.49 10.94 -0.70
CA ILE A 144 -13.94 10.46 -1.97
C ILE A 144 -12.46 10.18 -1.74
N HIS A 145 -12.10 8.89 -1.79
CA HIS A 145 -10.75 8.43 -1.50
C HIS A 145 -10.13 7.72 -2.69
N ALA A 146 -8.80 7.65 -2.69
CA ALA A 146 -8.02 6.85 -3.62
C ALA A 146 -8.30 5.35 -3.37
N MET A 147 -8.68 4.60 -4.42
CA MET A 147 -9.09 3.21 -4.30
C MET A 147 -8.52 2.31 -5.39
N HIS A 148 -8.28 1.06 -5.03
CA HIS A 148 -7.89 -0.02 -5.95
C HIS A 148 -8.90 -1.17 -5.87
N PRO A 149 -9.04 -1.95 -6.96
CA PRO A 149 -9.74 -3.23 -6.93
C PRO A 149 -9.11 -4.21 -5.93
N LEU A 150 -9.92 -5.06 -5.32
CA LEU A 150 -9.46 -6.14 -4.45
C LEU A 150 -9.76 -7.50 -5.06
N TYR A 151 -8.73 -8.31 -5.23
CA TYR A 151 -8.77 -9.61 -5.87
C TYR A 151 -8.60 -10.74 -4.84
N ASP A 152 -9.09 -11.92 -5.18
CA ASP A 152 -9.03 -13.12 -4.33
C ASP A 152 -7.67 -13.85 -4.38
N ASP A 153 -6.89 -13.58 -5.41
CA ASP A 153 -5.57 -14.16 -5.65
C ASP A 153 -4.72 -13.22 -6.51
N GLY A 154 -3.41 -13.46 -6.50
CA GLY A 154 -2.46 -12.85 -7.44
C GLY A 154 -2.46 -13.55 -8.80
N GLY A 155 -1.63 -13.05 -9.72
CA GLY A 155 -1.38 -13.65 -11.03
C GLY A 155 -2.52 -13.48 -12.04
N LYS A 156 -2.32 -14.08 -13.22
CA LYS A 156 -3.24 -14.00 -14.38
C LYS A 156 -4.64 -14.57 -14.09
N ASN A 157 -4.75 -15.41 -13.07
CA ASN A 157 -5.99 -16.08 -12.69
C ASN A 157 -6.77 -15.37 -11.59
N GLY A 158 -6.19 -14.35 -10.95
CA GLY A 158 -6.88 -13.53 -9.97
C GLY A 158 -8.20 -12.99 -10.50
N ARG A 159 -9.19 -12.88 -9.60
CA ARG A 159 -10.52 -12.38 -9.93
C ARG A 159 -10.93 -11.29 -8.96
N HIS A 160 -11.65 -10.29 -9.47
CA HIS A 160 -12.18 -9.23 -8.60
C HIS A 160 -13.16 -9.85 -7.60
N MET A 161 -12.90 -9.66 -6.31
CA MET A 161 -13.78 -10.15 -5.25
C MET A 161 -15.13 -9.44 -5.28
N VAL A 162 -16.16 -10.16 -4.85
CA VAL A 162 -17.52 -9.64 -4.74
C VAL A 162 -17.98 -9.66 -3.30
N LEU A 163 -18.37 -8.49 -2.81
CA LEU A 163 -19.04 -8.36 -1.51
C LEU A 163 -20.50 -8.83 -1.64
N PRO A 164 -21.00 -9.64 -0.69
CA PRO A 164 -22.40 -10.00 -0.68
C PRO A 164 -23.27 -8.76 -0.44
N ALA A 165 -24.55 -8.88 -0.78
CA ALA A 165 -25.55 -7.91 -0.35
C ALA A 165 -25.60 -7.84 1.17
N ASP A 166 -25.81 -6.65 1.71
CA ASP A 166 -26.01 -6.40 3.15
C ASP A 166 -27.36 -5.70 3.32
N GLU A 167 -28.40 -6.50 3.56
CA GLU A 167 -29.77 -6.02 3.75
C GLU A 167 -29.88 -5.01 4.89
N LYS A 168 -29.04 -5.12 5.93
CA LYS A 168 -29.09 -4.21 7.09
C LYS A 168 -28.59 -2.81 6.75
N ARG A 169 -27.72 -2.71 5.74
CA ARG A 169 -27.16 -1.44 5.25
C ARG A 169 -27.78 -1.01 3.93
N GLU A 170 -28.77 -1.77 3.42
CA GLU A 170 -29.38 -1.54 2.11
C GLU A 170 -28.33 -1.51 0.98
N LEU A 171 -27.34 -2.40 1.07
CA LEU A 171 -26.26 -2.51 0.07
C LEU A 171 -26.47 -3.72 -0.81
N ASP A 172 -26.48 -3.49 -2.12
CA ASP A 172 -26.49 -4.56 -3.09
C ASP A 172 -25.16 -5.32 -3.15
N LYS A 173 -25.21 -6.48 -3.81
CA LYS A 173 -24.02 -7.22 -4.20
C LYS A 173 -23.15 -6.33 -5.10
N ARG A 174 -21.87 -6.18 -4.75
CA ARG A 174 -20.98 -5.20 -5.38
C ARG A 174 -19.53 -5.68 -5.41
N LEU A 175 -18.75 -5.14 -6.32
CA LEU A 175 -17.31 -5.39 -6.41
C LEU A 175 -16.59 -4.87 -5.15
N ALA A 176 -15.60 -5.62 -4.67
CA ALA A 176 -14.83 -5.24 -3.50
C ALA A 176 -13.73 -4.24 -3.88
N TRP A 177 -13.77 -3.06 -3.29
CA TRP A 177 -12.73 -2.04 -3.47
C TRP A 177 -12.05 -1.74 -2.15
N VAL A 178 -10.83 -1.25 -2.22
CA VAL A 178 -10.05 -0.90 -1.03
C VAL A 178 -9.45 0.48 -1.17
N HIS A 179 -9.44 1.22 -0.07
CA HIS A 179 -8.63 2.43 -0.01
C HIS A 179 -7.17 2.07 -0.24
N SER A 180 -6.50 2.75 -1.17
CA SER A 180 -5.08 2.49 -1.47
C SER A 180 -4.24 2.54 -0.21
N LEU A 181 -4.48 3.54 0.66
CA LEU A 181 -3.80 3.66 1.96
C LEU A 181 -4.00 2.44 2.87
N CYS A 182 -5.20 1.84 2.90
CA CYS A 182 -5.45 0.66 3.73
C CYS A 182 -4.61 -0.52 3.24
N ALA A 183 -4.62 -0.76 1.92
CA ALA A 183 -3.91 -1.87 1.31
C ALA A 183 -2.39 -1.71 1.42
N PHE A 184 -1.84 -0.54 1.06
CA PHE A 184 -0.41 -0.24 1.20
C PHE A 184 0.07 -0.38 2.65
N TYR A 185 -0.70 0.12 3.61
CA TYR A 185 -0.34 -0.01 5.02
C TYR A 185 -0.31 -1.47 5.45
N ILE A 186 -1.34 -2.26 5.11
CA ILE A 186 -1.40 -3.68 5.49
C ILE A 186 -0.24 -4.45 4.87
N ASN A 187 0.10 -4.15 3.60
CA ASN A 187 1.25 -4.72 2.92
C ASN A 187 2.57 -4.36 3.62
N ALA A 188 2.78 -3.08 3.93
CA ALA A 188 4.06 -2.60 4.48
C ALA A 188 4.23 -2.88 5.99
N ASN A 189 3.16 -3.15 6.73
CA ASN A 189 3.26 -3.36 8.18
C ASN A 189 3.81 -4.76 8.50
N PRO A 190 4.88 -4.92 9.27
CA PRO A 190 5.51 -6.23 9.51
C PRO A 190 4.57 -7.27 10.12
N ASN A 191 3.64 -6.83 10.97
CA ASN A 191 2.70 -7.72 11.62
C ASN A 191 1.64 -8.23 10.64
N THR A 192 1.35 -7.51 9.55
CA THR A 192 0.35 -7.87 8.54
C THR A 192 0.89 -8.01 7.12
N ASN A 193 2.21 -7.95 6.94
CA ASN A 193 2.86 -8.07 5.63
C ASN A 193 2.40 -9.37 4.95
N SER A 194 2.26 -9.32 3.63
CA SER A 194 1.79 -10.41 2.77
C SER A 194 0.33 -10.84 3.00
N CYS A 195 -0.41 -10.20 3.91
CA CYS A 195 -1.86 -10.42 4.03
C CYS A 195 -2.63 -9.78 2.86
N VAL A 196 -2.13 -8.65 2.37
CA VAL A 196 -2.63 -7.94 1.19
C VAL A 196 -1.39 -7.44 0.44
N TYR A 197 -1.31 -7.70 -0.86
CA TYR A 197 -0.14 -7.36 -1.69
C TYR A 197 -0.59 -6.69 -2.99
N GLY A 198 0.24 -5.77 -3.48
CA GLY A 198 -0.01 -5.05 -4.73
C GLY A 198 0.42 -5.87 -5.93
N CYS A 199 -0.40 -5.89 -6.98
CA CYS A 199 -0.15 -6.63 -8.20
C CYS A 199 -0.17 -5.69 -9.41
N GLY A 200 0.74 -5.94 -10.36
CA GLY A 200 0.77 -5.28 -11.67
C GLY A 200 -0.45 -5.63 -12.53
N LYS A 201 -0.52 -5.08 -13.75
CA LYS A 201 -1.62 -5.34 -14.70
C LYS A 201 -1.66 -6.81 -15.16
N ASP A 202 -0.50 -7.45 -15.20
CA ASP A 202 -0.31 -8.87 -15.51
C ASP A 202 -0.63 -9.82 -14.32
N GLY A 203 -0.86 -9.26 -13.14
CA GLY A 203 -1.07 -9.98 -11.89
C GLY A 203 0.20 -10.35 -11.16
N TYR A 204 1.37 -10.04 -11.69
CA TYR A 204 2.64 -10.31 -11.00
C TYR A 204 2.78 -9.42 -9.76
N TYR A 205 3.42 -9.94 -8.73
CA TYR A 205 3.82 -9.15 -7.57
C TYR A 205 5.25 -9.49 -7.17
N ASP A 206 5.96 -8.49 -6.68
CA ASP A 206 7.35 -8.60 -6.22
C ASP A 206 7.40 -9.56 -5.02
N GLY A 207 7.92 -10.77 -5.24
CA GLY A 207 7.98 -11.85 -4.25
C GLY A 207 7.37 -13.20 -4.67
N MET A 208 6.75 -13.32 -5.85
CA MET A 208 6.49 -14.64 -6.43
C MET A 208 7.80 -15.23 -6.97
N PRO A 209 8.14 -16.49 -6.66
CA PRO A 209 9.16 -17.18 -7.42
C PRO A 209 8.68 -17.26 -8.88
N ASP A 210 9.58 -16.97 -9.83
CA ASP A 210 9.25 -17.09 -11.24
C ASP A 210 9.01 -18.59 -11.53
N GLU A 211 7.73 -18.98 -11.67
CA GLU A 211 7.32 -20.37 -11.93
C GLU A 211 7.82 -20.90 -13.28
N ASP A 212 8.33 -20.01 -14.15
CA ASP A 212 8.85 -20.33 -15.47
C ASP A 212 10.35 -20.71 -15.47
N ASP A 213 11.03 -20.77 -14.31
CA ASP A 213 12.38 -21.33 -14.20
C ASP A 213 12.35 -22.86 -13.95
N GLU A 214 11.45 -23.56 -14.63
CA GLU A 214 11.64 -24.98 -14.94
C GLU A 214 12.71 -25.11 -16.03
N SER A 215 13.91 -24.57 -15.76
CA SER A 215 15.08 -24.87 -16.56
C SER A 215 15.30 -26.37 -16.49
N ASP A 216 14.90 -27.02 -17.57
CA ASP A 216 15.01 -28.42 -17.90
C ASP A 216 16.46 -28.88 -17.70
N ASN A 217 16.84 -29.17 -16.45
CA ASN A 217 18.03 -29.94 -16.12
C ASN A 217 17.70 -31.40 -16.46
N SER A 218 17.60 -31.66 -17.75
CA SER A 218 17.86 -32.97 -18.33
C SER A 218 19.34 -33.28 -18.09
N ASP A 219 19.70 -33.61 -16.85
CA ASP A 219 20.95 -34.30 -16.56
C ASP A 219 20.66 -35.80 -16.68
N ASP A 220 21.00 -36.28 -17.87
CA ASP A 220 21.13 -37.67 -18.22
C ASP A 220 22.07 -38.38 -17.24
N GLY A 221 21.54 -39.32 -16.45
CA GLY A 221 22.30 -40.55 -16.21
C GLY A 221 22.27 -41.16 -14.80
N GLU A 222 21.95 -42.46 -14.83
CA GLU A 222 22.46 -43.52 -13.95
C GLU A 222 21.68 -43.83 -12.66
N ASP A 223 20.69 -44.71 -12.84
CA ASP A 223 20.76 -46.13 -12.42
C ASP A 223 21.44 -46.44 -11.07
N GLY A 224 20.64 -46.88 -10.09
CA GLY A 224 21.16 -47.35 -8.81
C GLY A 224 20.05 -47.81 -7.87
N SER A 225 19.68 -49.08 -8.03
CA SER A 225 18.78 -49.88 -7.19
C SER A 225 19.05 -49.79 -5.68
N ASP A 226 18.00 -49.83 -4.86
CA ASP A 226 17.55 -51.04 -4.16
C ASP A 226 16.68 -50.72 -2.92
N ASP A 227 15.77 -51.67 -2.71
CA ASP A 227 14.80 -51.83 -1.64
C ASP A 227 15.29 -51.48 -0.21
N GLU A 228 14.37 -50.97 0.63
CA GLU A 228 14.03 -51.60 1.92
C GLU A 228 12.93 -50.84 2.69
N ALA A 229 11.79 -51.52 2.81
CA ALA A 229 10.94 -51.69 4.00
C ALA A 229 10.53 -50.48 4.88
N ALA A 230 9.22 -50.24 4.84
CA ALA A 230 8.44 -49.47 5.81
C ALA A 230 8.39 -50.10 7.21
N PRO A 231 8.14 -49.28 8.24
CA PRO A 231 7.20 -49.65 9.28
C PRO A 231 6.04 -48.66 9.37
N LYS A 232 4.84 -49.24 9.43
CA LYS A 232 3.58 -48.60 9.80
C LYS A 232 3.58 -48.37 11.30
N ASP A 233 3.27 -47.15 11.73
CA ASP A 233 2.85 -46.92 13.11
C ASP A 233 1.53 -46.14 13.12
N ASP A 234 0.51 -46.86 13.58
CA ASP A 234 -0.79 -46.38 13.97
C ASP A 234 -0.68 -45.61 15.28
N ASN A 235 -1.03 -44.32 15.31
CA ASN A 235 -1.48 -43.74 16.57
C ASN A 235 -2.54 -42.65 16.39
N ALA A 236 -3.78 -43.07 16.60
CA ALA A 236 -4.94 -42.23 16.76
C ALA A 236 -4.96 -41.64 18.19
N SER A 237 -5.06 -40.32 18.29
CA SER A 237 -5.54 -39.66 19.52
C SER A 237 -6.41 -38.47 19.15
N VAL A 238 -7.69 -38.79 19.00
CA VAL A 238 -8.81 -37.85 18.95
C VAL A 238 -8.98 -37.26 20.35
N VAL A 239 -8.71 -35.97 20.53
CA VAL A 239 -9.16 -35.20 21.70
C VAL A 239 -10.10 -34.11 21.20
N SER A 240 -11.38 -34.43 21.26
CA SER A 240 -12.49 -33.51 21.09
C SER A 240 -12.74 -32.80 22.42
N SER A 241 -12.55 -31.48 22.46
CA SER A 241 -12.98 -30.63 23.57
C SER A 241 -13.73 -29.44 23.00
N THR A 242 -15.02 -29.61 22.78
CA THR A 242 -15.98 -28.54 22.51
C THR A 242 -16.44 -27.96 23.85
N SER A 243 -15.87 -26.81 24.24
CA SER A 243 -16.44 -25.97 25.28
C SER A 243 -17.37 -24.94 24.64
N GLU A 244 -18.68 -25.17 24.77
CA GLU A 244 -19.72 -24.20 24.45
C GLU A 244 -19.67 -23.06 25.47
N GLU A 245 -19.11 -21.92 25.07
CA GLU A 245 -19.20 -20.69 25.85
C GLU A 245 -20.48 -19.94 25.48
N SER A 246 -21.46 -20.00 26.38
CA SER A 246 -22.72 -19.27 26.33
C SER A 246 -22.49 -17.76 26.46
N LEU A 247 -22.64 -17.01 25.37
CA LEU A 247 -22.62 -15.55 25.40
C LEU A 247 -24.02 -14.97 25.66
N ASP A 248 -24.10 -14.30 26.80
CA ASP A 248 -25.17 -13.49 27.37
C ASP A 248 -25.77 -12.45 26.38
N PRO A 249 -27.09 -12.48 26.10
CA PRO A 249 -27.75 -11.57 25.18
C PRO A 249 -28.31 -10.34 25.90
N THR A 250 -27.49 -9.58 26.63
CA THR A 250 -28.00 -8.41 27.37
C THR A 250 -27.14 -7.16 27.27
N ARG A 251 -26.81 -6.68 26.05
CA ARG A 251 -26.38 -5.28 25.88
C ARG A 251 -26.46 -4.73 24.45
N ARG A 252 -27.67 -4.57 23.90
CA ARG A 252 -27.90 -3.74 22.69
C ARG A 252 -29.27 -3.09 22.67
N GLN A 253 -29.41 -1.92 23.28
CA GLN A 253 -30.44 -0.93 22.92
C GLN A 253 -29.89 0.49 23.16
N ALA A 254 -30.38 1.44 22.36
CA ALA A 254 -29.85 2.78 22.05
C ALA A 254 -28.56 2.70 21.20
N ILE A 255 -28.62 2.90 19.88
CA ILE A 255 -28.90 4.17 19.22
C ILE A 255 -29.64 3.89 17.91
N ALA A 256 -30.91 4.32 17.83
CA ALA A 256 -31.65 4.48 16.58
C ALA A 256 -32.82 5.44 16.85
N LYS A 257 -32.66 6.71 16.47
CA LYS A 257 -33.68 7.63 15.95
C LYS A 257 -33.21 9.08 16.13
N LYS A 258 -32.87 9.71 15.00
CA LYS A 258 -33.38 11.03 14.61
C LYS A 258 -33.08 11.23 13.12
N LYS A 259 -34.13 11.07 12.32
CA LYS A 259 -34.24 11.60 10.96
C LYS A 259 -34.76 13.04 11.05
N SER A 260 -34.48 13.75 9.97
CA SER A 260 -35.15 14.95 9.41
C SER A 260 -35.03 16.25 10.19
N ASP A 261 -34.30 17.23 9.63
CA ASP A 261 -34.91 18.34 8.89
C ASP A 261 -33.84 19.29 8.31
N SER A 262 -34.00 19.62 7.02
CA SER A 262 -33.79 20.93 6.38
C SER A 262 -32.48 21.73 6.53
N ALA A 263 -31.75 21.93 5.41
CA ALA A 263 -31.14 23.20 4.99
C ALA A 263 -30.60 23.04 3.54
N LYS A 264 -31.32 23.51 2.51
CA LYS A 264 -31.25 24.87 1.92
C LYS A 264 -29.89 25.15 1.27
N GLU A 265 -29.81 24.86 -0.03
CA GLU A 265 -28.72 25.28 -0.93
C GLU A 265 -28.77 26.80 -1.10
N PRO A 266 -27.62 27.51 -1.05
CA PRO A 266 -27.53 28.88 -1.53
C PRO A 266 -27.24 28.89 -3.03
N ASP A 267 -28.17 29.49 -3.78
CA ASP A 267 -27.94 30.09 -5.09
C ASP A 267 -26.88 31.20 -4.95
N ASP A 268 -25.73 31.04 -5.58
CA ASP A 268 -24.79 32.14 -5.85
C ASP A 268 -24.58 32.23 -7.38
N GLU A 269 -25.47 33.00 -8.01
CA GLU A 269 -25.16 33.76 -9.21
C GLU A 269 -24.21 34.90 -8.83
N GLU A 270 -22.98 34.93 -9.34
CA GLU A 270 -22.42 36.22 -9.76
C GLU A 270 -21.40 36.11 -10.89
N LYS A 271 -21.67 36.98 -11.87
CA LYS A 271 -20.98 37.21 -13.13
C LYS A 271 -19.58 37.77 -12.86
N ASN A 272 -18.61 37.43 -13.73
CA ASN A 272 -17.63 38.41 -14.20
C ASN A 272 -17.10 37.96 -15.57
N ASN A 273 -17.54 38.72 -16.59
CA ASN A 273 -16.92 38.79 -17.91
C ASN A 273 -15.60 39.55 -17.76
N ASP A 274 -14.50 38.96 -18.21
CA ASP A 274 -13.31 39.73 -18.59
C ASP A 274 -12.85 39.21 -19.95
N GLU A 275 -13.21 39.99 -20.98
CA GLU A 275 -12.78 39.81 -22.36
C GLU A 275 -11.39 40.46 -22.49
N SER A 276 -10.35 39.63 -22.61
CA SER A 276 -9.09 40.08 -23.18
C SER A 276 -8.65 39.11 -24.29
N HIS A 277 -8.99 39.50 -25.52
CA HIS A 277 -8.40 38.98 -26.74
C HIS A 277 -6.89 39.26 -26.76
N SER A 278 -6.10 38.20 -26.92
CA SER A 278 -4.74 38.31 -27.43
C SER A 278 -4.53 37.21 -28.46
N ASP A 279 -4.69 37.56 -29.73
CA ASP A 279 -4.31 36.75 -30.87
C ASP A 279 -2.79 36.59 -30.90
N SER A 280 -2.32 35.36 -30.68
CA SER A 280 -0.95 34.97 -31.03
C SER A 280 -1.00 33.58 -31.65
N SER A 281 -1.15 33.58 -32.97
CA SER A 281 -1.10 32.41 -33.84
C SER A 281 0.35 31.92 -33.97
N GLY A 282 0.77 31.10 -33.01
CA GLY A 282 1.95 30.23 -33.11
C GLY A 282 1.47 28.79 -33.17
N SER A 283 1.27 28.28 -34.38
CA SER A 283 0.93 26.88 -34.64
C SER A 283 2.20 26.02 -34.53
N ASP A 284 2.67 25.80 -33.31
CA ASP A 284 3.55 24.68 -33.01
C ASP A 284 2.65 23.48 -32.75
N SER A 285 2.57 22.60 -33.74
CA SER A 285 1.92 21.30 -33.63
C SER A 285 2.74 20.47 -32.64
N ASP A 286 2.44 20.63 -31.35
CA ASP A 286 2.81 19.68 -30.31
C ASP A 286 2.18 18.36 -30.74
N GLU A 287 3.02 17.47 -31.27
CA GLU A 287 2.72 16.05 -31.40
C GLU A 287 2.41 15.59 -29.97
N ASP A 288 1.12 15.60 -29.62
CA ASP A 288 0.60 14.98 -28.42
C ASP A 288 0.93 13.49 -28.58
N ASP A 289 2.12 13.11 -28.10
CA ASP A 289 2.52 11.73 -27.92
C ASP A 289 1.37 11.07 -27.15
N ASP A 290 0.57 10.28 -27.87
CA ASP A 290 -0.45 9.38 -27.34
C ASP A 290 0.29 8.32 -26.53
N ILE A 291 0.76 8.75 -25.35
CA ILE A 291 1.36 7.88 -24.35
C ILE A 291 0.28 6.86 -24.04
N ASP A 292 0.58 5.60 -24.37
CA ASP A 292 -0.28 4.47 -24.10
C ASP A 292 -0.54 4.37 -22.59
N TYR A 293 -1.63 5.01 -22.13
CA TYR A 293 -2.03 5.09 -20.74
C TYR A 293 -2.25 3.71 -20.11
N ASP A 294 -2.42 2.68 -20.94
CA ASP A 294 -2.62 1.31 -20.53
C ASP A 294 -1.35 0.61 -20.02
N ALA A 295 -0.16 1.20 -20.24
CA ALA A 295 1.13 0.65 -19.83
C ALA A 295 1.68 1.18 -18.49
N ILE A 296 0.96 2.08 -17.79
CA ILE A 296 1.57 2.87 -16.69
C ILE A 296 0.89 2.74 -15.32
N HIS A 297 0.69 1.49 -14.88
CA HIS A 297 0.27 1.16 -13.52
C HIS A 297 1.10 0.01 -12.97
N ASP A 298 2.10 0.29 -12.11
CA ASP A 298 2.92 -0.74 -11.46
C ASP A 298 2.15 -1.47 -10.35
N VAL A 299 1.19 -0.79 -9.72
CA VAL A 299 0.14 -1.45 -8.93
C VAL A 299 -1.22 -1.18 -9.57
N HIS A 300 -1.75 -2.19 -10.24
CA HIS A 300 -3.07 -2.14 -10.88
C HIS A 300 -4.18 -2.54 -9.90
N HIS A 301 -3.92 -3.52 -9.03
CA HIS A 301 -4.88 -4.03 -8.07
C HIS A 301 -4.16 -4.55 -6.81
N PHE A 302 -4.94 -4.87 -5.78
CA PHE A 302 -4.44 -5.61 -4.63
C PHE A 302 -5.10 -6.98 -4.57
N ALA A 303 -4.35 -7.98 -4.14
CA ALA A 303 -4.88 -9.29 -3.81
C ALA A 303 -4.84 -9.51 -2.29
N ILE A 304 -5.80 -10.27 -1.76
CA ILE A 304 -5.82 -10.68 -0.35
C ILE A 304 -5.42 -12.14 -0.24
N ALA A 305 -4.52 -12.46 0.70
CA ALA A 305 -4.11 -13.82 0.94
C ALA A 305 -5.32 -14.71 1.30
N SER A 306 -5.47 -15.80 0.55
CA SER A 306 -6.58 -16.72 0.67
C SER A 306 -6.11 -18.12 1.08
N LYS A 307 -7.07 -19.03 1.22
CA LYS A 307 -6.78 -20.44 1.53
C LYS A 307 -6.32 -21.13 0.24
N MET A 308 -5.26 -21.91 0.34
CA MET A 308 -4.80 -22.79 -0.75
C MET A 308 -5.32 -24.20 -0.46
N ASP A 309 -6.00 -24.81 -1.43
CA ASP A 309 -6.61 -26.16 -1.29
C ASP A 309 -7.50 -26.33 -0.05
N GLY A 310 -8.21 -25.26 0.32
CA GLY A 310 -9.08 -25.23 1.49
C GLY A 310 -8.37 -25.11 2.84
N GLN A 311 -7.03 -25.09 2.85
CA GLN A 311 -6.20 -24.93 4.03
C GLN A 311 -5.71 -23.51 4.19
N HIS A 312 -5.50 -23.08 5.44
CA HIS A 312 -4.91 -21.78 5.69
C HIS A 312 -3.42 -21.80 5.34
N THR A 313 -3.02 -20.91 4.44
CA THR A 313 -1.63 -20.44 4.35
C THR A 313 -1.25 -19.66 5.62
N ALA A 314 0.05 -19.48 5.88
CA ALA A 314 0.51 -18.68 7.02
C ALA A 314 -0.12 -17.27 7.06
N TRP A 315 -0.28 -16.64 5.89
CA TRP A 315 -0.85 -15.30 5.75
C TRP A 315 -2.38 -15.29 5.92
N SER A 316 -3.10 -16.25 5.33
CA SER A 316 -4.55 -16.32 5.53
C SER A 316 -4.92 -16.73 6.96
N GLN A 317 -4.07 -17.50 7.65
CA GLN A 317 -4.22 -17.80 9.09
C GLN A 317 -4.06 -16.53 9.91
N LYS A 318 -3.00 -15.75 9.65
CA LYS A 318 -2.77 -14.46 10.31
C LYS A 318 -3.95 -13.50 10.14
N ILE A 319 -4.53 -13.41 8.93
CA ILE A 319 -5.76 -12.62 8.70
C ILE A 319 -6.92 -13.13 9.57
N TYR A 320 -7.10 -14.45 9.65
CA TYR A 320 -8.14 -15.07 10.46
C TYR A 320 -7.98 -14.73 11.94
N ASP A 321 -6.77 -14.85 12.49
CA ASP A 321 -6.46 -14.55 13.89
C ASP A 321 -6.73 -13.08 14.20
N LEU A 322 -6.25 -12.16 13.36
CA LEU A 322 -6.50 -10.72 13.51
C LEU A 322 -8.00 -10.39 13.51
N ARG A 323 -8.80 -11.00 12.63
CA ARG A 323 -10.25 -10.76 12.55
C ARG A 323 -11.02 -11.29 13.75
N ASN A 324 -10.51 -12.33 14.41
CA ASN A 324 -11.15 -12.97 15.55
C ASN A 324 -10.79 -12.31 16.88
N ASP A 325 -9.53 -11.93 17.02
CA ASP A 325 -8.96 -11.53 18.31
C ASP A 325 -8.89 -10.02 18.48
N CYS A 326 -8.79 -9.28 17.37
CA CYS A 326 -8.67 -7.83 17.42
C CYS A 326 -10.03 -7.13 17.22
N LYS A 327 -10.30 -6.16 18.09
CA LYS A 327 -11.40 -5.20 17.96
C LYS A 327 -10.83 -3.85 17.56
N CYS A 328 -11.35 -3.26 16.48
CA CYS A 328 -10.97 -1.90 16.12
C CYS A 328 -11.41 -0.95 17.24
N HIS A 329 -10.46 -0.28 17.92
CA HIS A 329 -10.78 0.61 19.04
C HIS A 329 -11.51 1.90 18.62
N ILE A 330 -11.50 2.23 17.33
CA ILE A 330 -12.15 3.43 16.79
C ILE A 330 -13.62 3.12 16.45
N CYS A 331 -13.89 2.14 15.57
CA CYS A 331 -15.27 1.82 15.19
C CYS A 331 -15.96 0.79 16.10
N GLY A 332 -15.22 0.19 17.04
CA GLY A 332 -15.75 -0.79 17.99
C GLY A 332 -16.17 -2.13 17.38
N LYS A 333 -15.84 -2.42 16.12
CA LYS A 333 -16.26 -3.64 15.41
C LYS A 333 -15.20 -4.74 15.51
N TYR A 334 -15.70 -5.98 15.61
CA TYR A 334 -14.95 -7.21 15.30
C TYR A 334 -15.20 -7.59 13.85
N ASP A 335 -14.27 -8.35 13.25
CA ASP A 335 -14.24 -8.56 11.81
C ASP A 335 -14.40 -10.02 11.38
N ARG A 336 -14.86 -10.88 12.30
CA ARG A 336 -15.08 -12.33 12.11
C ARG A 336 -15.83 -12.74 10.83
N ARG A 337 -16.66 -11.84 10.29
CA ARG A 337 -17.51 -12.07 9.11
C ARG A 337 -17.35 -10.99 8.03
N SER A 338 -16.24 -10.26 8.04
CA SER A 338 -15.98 -9.19 7.07
C SER A 338 -14.59 -9.32 6.47
N LEU A 339 -14.31 -8.60 5.39
CA LEU A 339 -12.97 -8.54 4.82
C LEU A 339 -12.05 -7.55 5.54
N ARG A 340 -12.55 -6.79 6.53
CA ARG A 340 -11.76 -5.81 7.25
C ARG A 340 -10.57 -6.47 7.95
N ILE A 341 -9.44 -5.77 7.97
CA ILE A 341 -8.21 -6.24 8.61
C ILE A 341 -7.78 -5.17 9.61
N PRO A 342 -7.85 -5.43 10.93
CA PRO A 342 -7.30 -4.53 11.92
C PRO A 342 -5.77 -4.63 11.92
N VAL A 343 -5.11 -3.49 12.14
CA VAL A 343 -3.66 -3.37 12.34
C VAL A 343 -3.39 -2.92 13.77
N GLN A 344 -2.26 -3.32 14.33
CA GLN A 344 -1.84 -2.89 15.67
C GLN A 344 -1.18 -1.51 15.63
N CYS A 345 -1.22 -0.82 16.76
CA CYS A 345 -0.56 0.45 16.96
C CYS A 345 0.96 0.31 16.81
N SER A 346 1.61 1.19 16.06
CA SER A 346 3.06 1.15 15.81
C SER A 346 3.91 1.60 17.01
N ALA A 347 3.31 2.04 18.12
CA ALA A 347 4.08 2.57 19.25
C ALA A 347 4.84 1.46 19.98
N GLY A 348 6.16 1.61 20.06
CA GLY A 348 7.07 0.61 20.63
C GLY A 348 7.40 -0.56 19.69
N ASP A 349 6.91 -0.54 18.45
CA ASP A 349 7.25 -1.54 17.44
C ASP A 349 8.67 -1.30 16.88
N ASP A 350 9.36 -2.36 16.48
CA ASP A 350 10.70 -2.26 15.93
C ASP A 350 10.75 -1.42 14.64
N THR A 351 9.66 -1.41 13.87
CA THR A 351 9.51 -0.60 12.65
C THR A 351 8.86 0.76 12.89
N GLU A 352 8.67 1.15 14.16
CA GLU A 352 8.18 2.49 14.45
C GLU A 352 9.13 3.55 13.89
N PHE A 353 8.57 4.59 13.28
CA PHE A 353 9.36 5.70 12.77
C PHE A 353 10.22 6.33 13.88
N ALA A 354 11.54 6.42 13.64
CA ALA A 354 12.51 6.81 14.66
C ALA A 354 12.20 8.17 15.32
N GLU A 355 11.68 9.14 14.57
CA GLU A 355 11.29 10.46 15.11
C GLU A 355 10.11 10.40 16.10
N PHE A 356 9.34 9.30 16.08
CA PHE A 356 8.19 9.09 16.96
C PHE A 356 8.54 8.20 18.15
N LYS A 357 9.47 7.24 18.01
CA LYS A 357 10.00 6.43 19.14
C LYS A 357 10.42 7.32 20.32
N ASP A 358 11.12 8.40 20.03
CA ASP A 358 11.59 9.37 21.03
C ASP A 358 10.46 10.09 21.79
N ARG A 359 9.27 10.19 21.18
CA ARG A 359 8.10 10.82 21.78
C ARG A 359 7.42 9.92 22.81
N HIS A 360 7.64 8.62 22.72
CA HIS A 360 7.04 7.60 23.58
C HIS A 360 7.96 7.09 24.71
N LYS A 361 9.19 7.60 24.83
CA LYS A 361 10.16 7.19 25.87
C LYS A 361 9.62 7.24 27.30
N ASP A 362 8.71 8.18 27.58
CA ASP A 362 8.11 8.35 28.90
C ASP A 362 6.95 7.38 29.18
N MET A 363 6.52 6.62 28.18
CA MET A 363 5.43 5.64 28.29
C MET A 363 5.98 4.30 28.77
N LYS A 364 5.38 3.74 29.82
CA LYS A 364 5.89 2.54 30.53
C LYS A 364 5.78 1.22 29.75
N PHE A 365 5.28 1.24 28.52
CA PHE A 365 4.96 0.03 27.76
C PHE A 365 5.96 -0.19 26.64
N ARG A 366 6.43 -1.43 26.48
CA ARG A 366 7.35 -1.82 25.40
C ARG A 366 6.68 -1.87 24.03
N SER A 367 5.39 -2.19 23.95
CA SER A 367 4.61 -2.29 22.71
C SER A 367 3.13 -2.00 22.96
N CYS A 368 2.47 -1.31 22.03
CA CYS A 368 1.03 -1.03 22.09
C CYS A 368 0.23 -1.99 21.20
N HIS A 369 -0.63 -2.82 21.80
CA HIS A 369 -1.46 -3.77 21.05
C HIS A 369 -2.86 -3.27 20.69
N ARG A 370 -3.15 -1.97 20.86
CA ARG A 370 -4.46 -1.42 20.46
C ARG A 370 -4.62 -1.55 18.94
N ALA A 371 -5.64 -2.29 18.52
CA ALA A 371 -5.92 -2.54 17.13
C ALA A 371 -6.86 -1.48 16.53
N MET A 372 -6.70 -1.17 15.24
CA MET A 372 -7.55 -0.24 14.50
C MET A 372 -7.61 -0.61 13.02
N HIS A 373 -8.65 -0.20 12.31
CA HIS A 373 -8.59 -0.20 10.85
C HIS A 373 -7.87 1.06 10.37
N VAL A 374 -6.99 0.94 9.39
CA VAL A 374 -6.21 2.06 8.84
C VAL A 374 -7.13 3.20 8.38
N GLY A 375 -8.18 2.88 7.63
CA GLY A 375 -9.14 3.89 7.18
C GLY A 375 -9.90 4.55 8.33
N CYS A 376 -10.30 3.80 9.38
CA CYS A 376 -10.95 4.39 10.55
C CYS A 376 -10.01 5.35 11.29
N ALA A 377 -8.72 5.02 11.40
CA ALA A 377 -7.72 5.91 11.99
C ALA A 377 -7.46 7.16 11.13
N ARG A 378 -7.63 7.07 9.82
CA ARG A 378 -7.37 8.19 8.91
C ARG A 378 -8.58 9.12 8.72
N TRP A 379 -9.75 8.56 8.51
CA TRP A 379 -10.96 9.26 8.06
C TRP A 379 -12.20 8.93 8.90
N GLY A 380 -12.09 8.05 9.90
CA GLY A 380 -13.22 7.69 10.74
C GLY A 380 -13.77 8.90 11.48
N LEU A 381 -15.09 9.04 11.50
CA LEU A 381 -15.77 10.08 12.26
C LEU A 381 -15.87 9.68 13.73
N ASP A 382 -15.82 10.66 14.62
CA ASP A 382 -16.12 10.47 16.04
C ASP A 382 -17.64 10.34 16.29
N ASP A 383 -18.03 10.20 17.57
CA ASP A 383 -19.44 10.07 17.96
C ASP A 383 -20.27 11.33 17.62
N GLU A 384 -19.63 12.48 17.39
CA GLU A 384 -20.26 13.74 16.95
C GLU A 384 -20.31 13.85 15.41
N GLY A 385 -19.83 12.84 14.68
CA GLY A 385 -19.75 12.86 13.22
C GLY A 385 -18.64 13.76 12.69
N LYS A 386 -17.67 14.14 13.52
CA LYS A 386 -16.56 15.01 13.14
C LYS A 386 -15.33 14.18 12.73
N PRO A 387 -14.52 14.69 11.78
CA PRO A 387 -13.26 14.05 11.44
C PRO A 387 -12.33 14.01 12.67
N PRO A 388 -11.36 13.07 12.70
CA PRO A 388 -10.49 12.94 13.86
C PRO A 388 -9.71 14.24 14.06
N SER A 389 -9.72 14.76 15.28
CA SER A 389 -9.05 16.01 15.64
C SER A 389 -7.53 15.95 15.45
N GLN A 390 -7.00 14.75 15.24
CA GLN A 390 -5.59 14.45 15.20
C GLN A 390 -5.27 13.46 14.09
N GLN A 391 -4.03 13.53 13.59
CA GLN A 391 -3.53 12.57 12.63
C GLN A 391 -3.07 11.30 13.35
N HIS A 392 -3.74 10.17 13.09
CA HIS A 392 -3.36 8.86 13.66
C HIS A 392 -2.52 8.04 12.69
N VAL A 393 -2.69 8.23 11.38
CA VAL A 393 -1.93 7.53 10.34
C VAL A 393 -0.91 8.47 9.71
N PHE A 394 0.35 8.08 9.76
CA PHE A 394 1.48 8.77 9.16
C PHE A 394 2.05 7.90 8.04
N CYS A 395 2.15 8.49 6.86
CA CYS A 395 2.75 7.86 5.69
C CYS A 395 3.84 8.82 5.18
N TYR A 396 5.04 8.29 5.07
CA TYR A 396 6.18 8.95 4.48
C TYR A 396 6.51 8.18 3.21
N PRO A 397 6.11 8.68 2.03
CA PRO A 397 6.55 8.07 0.79
C PRO A 397 8.08 8.16 0.78
N GLY A 398 8.71 7.04 0.48
CA GLY A 398 10.16 6.95 0.34
C GLY A 398 10.71 8.04 -0.60
N SER A 399 12.00 8.28 -0.55
CA SER A 399 12.65 9.20 -1.49
C SER A 399 13.90 8.63 -2.11
N MET A 400 14.04 8.90 -3.40
CA MET A 400 15.30 8.85 -4.12
C MET A 400 16.04 10.16 -3.82
N GLU A 401 16.80 10.22 -2.72
CA GLU A 401 17.81 11.29 -2.59
C GLU A 401 19.04 10.85 -3.38
N GLU A 402 19.49 11.64 -4.36
CA GLU A 402 20.70 11.35 -5.14
C GLU A 402 21.89 11.06 -4.20
N GLY A 403 22.47 9.86 -4.33
CA GLY A 403 23.62 9.44 -3.53
C GLY A 403 23.29 8.95 -2.10
N ARG A 404 22.01 8.80 -1.74
CA ARG A 404 21.61 8.12 -0.50
C ARG A 404 20.71 6.93 -0.81
N GLN A 405 20.89 5.87 -0.03
CA GLN A 405 20.08 4.65 -0.09
C GLN A 405 18.59 5.01 -0.06
N PHE A 406 17.81 4.41 -0.96
CA PHE A 406 16.35 4.59 -1.02
C PHE A 406 15.78 4.38 0.38
N SER A 407 15.12 5.41 0.93
CA SER A 407 14.37 5.21 2.16
C SER A 407 13.08 4.50 1.80
N GLU A 408 12.91 3.27 2.26
CA GLU A 408 11.65 2.53 2.11
C GLU A 408 10.47 3.38 2.64
N PRO A 409 9.29 3.28 2.03
CA PRO A 409 8.12 4.01 2.51
C PRO A 409 7.76 3.56 3.93
N VAL A 410 7.59 4.52 4.83
CA VAL A 410 7.26 4.23 6.23
C VAL A 410 5.79 4.53 6.49
N PHE A 411 5.09 3.53 7.01
CA PHE A 411 3.70 3.61 7.42
C PHE A 411 3.55 3.32 8.91
N CYS A 412 3.02 4.28 9.67
CA CYS A 412 2.74 4.10 11.09
C CYS A 412 1.32 4.52 11.43
N ALA A 413 0.61 3.70 12.21
CA ALA A 413 -0.73 3.98 12.70
C ALA A 413 -0.72 3.93 14.22
N TYR A 414 -1.30 4.95 14.84
CA TYR A 414 -1.28 5.14 16.28
C TYR A 414 -2.69 5.16 16.86
N CYS A 415 -2.86 4.56 18.03
CA CYS A 415 -4.09 4.75 18.78
C CYS A 415 -4.21 6.20 19.27
N THR A 416 -5.40 6.62 19.68
CA THR A 416 -5.67 8.02 20.09
C THR A 416 -4.63 8.57 21.05
N GLU A 417 -4.28 7.82 22.09
CA GLU A 417 -3.32 8.23 23.12
C GLU A 417 -1.89 8.45 22.57
N HIS A 418 -1.43 7.58 21.69
CA HIS A 418 -0.11 7.72 21.07
C HIS A 418 -0.10 8.83 20.01
N ALA A 419 -1.17 8.96 19.22
CA ALA A 419 -1.34 10.06 18.27
C ALA A 419 -1.33 11.42 18.99
N GLU A 420 -1.99 11.52 20.15
CA GLU A 420 -1.99 12.69 21.03
C GLU A 420 -0.58 13.07 21.48
N ASN A 421 0.19 12.11 21.96
CA ASN A 421 1.56 12.36 22.40
C ASN A 421 2.43 12.87 21.23
N ILE A 422 2.32 12.25 20.05
CA ILE A 422 3.05 12.67 18.85
C ILE A 422 2.68 14.10 18.48
N ASN A 423 1.39 14.45 18.49
CA ASN A 423 0.91 15.76 18.05
C ASN A 423 1.15 16.88 19.08
N ARG A 424 1.04 16.60 20.39
CA ARG A 424 1.32 17.56 21.47
C ARG A 424 2.76 18.05 21.47
N LYS A 425 3.73 17.17 21.16
CA LYS A 425 5.15 17.54 21.08
C LYS A 425 5.48 18.38 19.83
N LYS A 426 4.63 18.41 18.79
CA LYS A 426 4.82 19.32 17.63
C LYS A 426 4.56 20.79 17.99
N SER A 427 3.65 21.06 18.94
CA SER A 427 3.31 22.43 19.32
C SER A 427 4.29 23.07 20.29
N GLN A 428 5.20 22.29 20.88
CA GLN A 428 6.28 22.86 21.67
C GLN A 428 7.43 23.21 20.71
N PRO A 429 7.80 24.50 20.56
CA PRO A 429 8.99 24.83 19.80
C PRO A 429 10.13 24.08 20.46
N GLN A 430 10.78 23.17 19.71
CA GLN A 430 12.05 22.63 20.15
C GLN A 430 12.90 23.87 20.45
N LYS A 431 13.25 24.08 21.72
CA LYS A 431 14.32 24.99 22.07
C LYS A 431 15.53 24.34 21.44
N VAL A 432 15.78 24.67 20.18
CA VAL A 432 17.04 24.39 19.53
C VAL A 432 18.00 25.14 20.42
N ASP A 433 18.69 24.40 21.27
CA ASP A 433 19.81 24.93 22.00
C ASP A 433 20.81 25.26 20.90
N HIS A 434 20.67 26.46 20.34
CA HIS A 434 21.71 27.13 19.60
C HIS A 434 22.79 27.33 20.62
N GLY A 435 23.52 26.24 20.91
CA GLY A 435 24.63 26.22 21.81
C GLY A 435 25.50 27.34 21.32
N ARG A 436 25.42 28.48 22.02
CA ARG A 436 26.26 29.64 21.78
C ARG A 436 27.63 28.99 21.75
N PRO A 437 28.35 28.99 20.61
CA PRO A 437 29.64 28.33 20.54
C PRO A 437 30.37 28.86 21.75
N LYS A 438 30.71 27.95 22.68
CA LYS A 438 31.49 28.32 23.85
C LYS A 438 32.78 28.84 23.21
N ILE A 439 32.88 30.16 23.08
CA ILE A 439 34.11 30.87 22.78
C ILE A 439 35.01 30.37 23.89
N GLN A 440 35.84 29.40 23.57
CA GLN A 440 36.87 28.97 24.50
C GLN A 440 37.67 30.25 24.73
N PRO A 441 37.73 30.77 25.97
CA PRO A 441 38.60 31.91 26.23
C PRO A 441 39.99 31.48 25.78
N ASP A 442 40.57 32.27 24.87
CA ASP A 442 41.90 32.07 24.32
C ASP A 442 42.82 31.56 25.43
N ARG A 443 43.20 30.30 25.33
CA ARG A 443 44.29 29.73 26.13
C ARG A 443 45.54 30.47 25.68
N LYS A 444 45.84 31.57 26.38
CA LYS A 444 47.17 32.17 26.39
C LYS A 444 48.17 31.04 26.55
N ARG A 445 49.07 30.94 25.58
CA ARG A 445 50.28 30.12 25.59
C ARG A 445 50.93 30.18 26.97
N SER A 446 50.82 29.10 27.73
CA SER A 446 51.74 28.81 28.83
C SER A 446 52.59 27.61 28.42
N SER A 447 53.85 27.93 28.16
CA SER A 447 55.06 27.10 28.22
C SER A 447 54.92 25.59 28.38
N SER A 448 55.42 24.88 27.37
CA SER A 448 56.34 23.73 27.49
C SER A 448 56.83 23.48 28.93
N PHE A 449 56.25 22.50 29.62
CA PHE A 449 56.87 21.62 30.63
C PHE A 449 55.73 20.83 31.29
N ASP A 450 55.45 19.61 30.79
CA ASP A 450 54.89 18.46 31.57
C ASP A 450 54.34 17.35 30.65
N ILE A 451 55.19 16.89 29.72
CA ILE A 451 55.03 15.59 29.06
C ILE A 451 56.02 14.63 29.72
N GLN A 452 55.77 14.23 30.96
CA GLN A 452 56.54 13.16 31.61
C GLN A 452 55.84 12.46 32.79
N ARG A 453 54.51 12.56 32.93
CA ARG A 453 53.77 11.90 34.03
C ARG A 453 52.50 11.17 33.59
N ARG A 454 52.51 10.51 32.43
CA ARG A 454 51.37 9.70 31.93
C ARG A 454 51.71 8.30 31.37
N ILE A 455 52.90 7.76 31.65
CA ILE A 455 53.27 6.37 31.27
C ILE A 455 53.45 5.50 32.53
N GLY A 456 52.49 5.53 33.46
CA GLY A 456 52.63 4.81 34.74
C GLY A 456 51.36 4.22 35.35
N ASN A 457 50.23 4.18 34.62
CA ASN A 457 48.95 3.72 35.17
C ASN A 457 48.17 2.76 34.27
N ILE A 458 48.83 2.12 33.29
CA ILE A 458 48.25 1.04 32.49
C ILE A 458 48.93 -0.27 32.91
N GLU A 459 48.75 -0.71 34.16
CA GLU A 459 49.17 -2.06 34.58
C GLU A 459 48.51 -2.58 35.88
N ARG A 460 47.38 -2.01 36.33
CA ARG A 460 46.71 -2.44 37.58
C ARG A 460 45.21 -2.70 37.50
N HIS A 461 44.70 -3.11 36.34
CA HIS A 461 43.30 -3.59 36.23
C HIS A 461 43.17 -4.85 35.35
N SER A 462 44.06 -5.82 35.54
CA SER A 462 43.91 -7.16 34.94
C SER A 462 44.31 -8.26 35.93
N THR A 463 43.58 -8.37 37.05
CA THR A 463 43.58 -9.53 37.98
C THR A 463 42.58 -9.31 39.11
N ALA A 464 41.27 -9.36 38.83
CA ALA A 464 40.28 -9.39 39.91
C ALA A 464 38.90 -9.94 39.49
N THR A 465 38.82 -11.01 38.69
CA THR A 465 37.53 -11.71 38.51
C THR A 465 37.66 -13.19 38.20
N GLN A 466 38.32 -13.96 39.08
CA GLN A 466 38.18 -15.42 39.12
C GLN A 466 38.28 -15.90 40.58
N LYS A 467 37.14 -15.95 41.28
CA LYS A 467 36.84 -16.88 42.39
C LYS A 467 35.45 -16.60 42.96
N LYS A 468 34.46 -17.33 42.46
CA LYS A 468 33.26 -17.75 43.22
C LYS A 468 32.42 -18.71 42.36
N LYS A 469 32.78 -19.99 42.42
CA LYS A 469 31.91 -21.14 42.16
C LYS A 469 32.56 -22.33 42.86
N GLU A 470 32.12 -22.56 44.09
CA GLU A 470 32.00 -23.84 44.79
C GLU A 470 30.81 -23.70 45.73
#